data_AF-A0ABD5Y7P4-F1
#
_entry.id   AF-A0ABD5Y7P4-F1
#
_cell.length_a   1.000
_cell.length_b   1.000
_cell.length_c   1.000
_cell.angle_alpha   90.00
_cell.angle_beta   90.00
_cell.angle_gamma   90.00
#
_symmetry.space_group_name_H-M   'P 1'
#
loop_
_entity.id
_entity.type
_entity.pdbx_description
1 polymer ?
#
loop_
_entity_poly.entity_id
_entity_poly.type
_entity_poly.pdbx_seq_one_letter_code
_entity_poly.pdbx_strand_id
1 'polypeptide(L)'
;MATESRRPPGASDRPERGPGPMARNAMLGAASAVLFILGLLITESFGETAVDVDLKPFFAPYLLIAVARFGIPTLSVGLGAALGEGVIDVFEGYELDDPVGFIGYVVGFTAFGWYVHEVSTDPRRPRSLLVGATLGAFVQAAFEGVAYLAFEASAGYVGASVSVVGNTAAHGVILGGLPLVVLLPRVSDRLERFVA
;
A
#
# COMPACT_ATOMS: atom_id res chain seq x y z
N MET A 1 -27.98 50.56 32.13
CA MET A 1 -29.01 49.91 31.29
C MET A 1 -28.28 48.94 30.37
N ALA A 2 -28.33 47.65 30.70
CA ALA A 2 -27.61 46.59 29.99
C ALA A 2 -28.37 46.20 28.72
N THR A 3 -27.67 46.06 27.60
CA THR A 3 -28.17 45.41 26.39
C THR A 3 -27.41 44.10 26.19
N GLU A 4 -27.97 43.02 26.73
CA GLU A 4 -27.54 41.66 26.43
C GLU A 4 -27.88 41.35 24.96
N SER A 5 -26.84 41.30 24.12
CA SER A 5 -26.91 40.71 22.79
C SER A 5 -27.04 39.19 22.94
N ARG A 6 -28.27 38.68 22.91
CA ARG A 6 -28.55 37.24 22.81
C ARG A 6 -28.11 36.75 21.43
N ARG A 7 -26.95 36.11 21.35
CA ARG A 7 -26.63 35.23 20.21
C ARG A 7 -27.62 34.06 20.20
N PRO A 8 -28.19 33.69 19.04
CA PRO A 8 -28.98 32.48 18.95
C PRO A 8 -28.10 31.25 19.23
N PRO A 9 -28.49 30.34 20.13
CA PRO A 9 -27.85 29.04 20.26
C PRO A 9 -28.33 28.15 19.11
N GLY A 10 -27.41 27.47 18.42
CA GLY A 10 -27.81 26.36 17.54
C GLY A 10 -27.18 26.30 16.16
N ALA A 11 -25.85 26.44 16.05
CA ALA A 11 -25.14 26.12 14.81
C ALA A 11 -23.92 25.18 15.00
N SER A 12 -23.73 24.56 16.16
CA SER A 12 -22.58 23.66 16.41
C SER A 12 -22.89 22.16 16.40
N ASP A 13 -24.16 21.74 16.45
CA ASP A 13 -24.50 20.34 16.75
C ASP A 13 -25.13 19.63 15.54
N ARG A 14 -24.57 19.83 14.35
CA ARG A 14 -24.74 18.80 13.32
C ARG A 14 -23.67 17.76 13.60
N PRO A 15 -24.00 16.55 14.08
CA PRO A 15 -23.01 15.48 14.14
C PRO A 15 -22.43 15.35 12.74
N GLU A 16 -21.10 15.43 12.64
CA GLU A 16 -20.38 15.15 11.41
C GLU A 16 -20.92 13.82 10.89
N ARG A 17 -21.67 13.87 9.78
CA ARG A 17 -22.29 12.68 9.17
C ARG A 17 -21.20 11.93 8.43
N GLY A 18 -20.29 11.33 9.18
CA GLY A 18 -19.17 10.57 8.66
C GLY A 18 -18.62 9.61 9.72
N PRO A 19 -18.01 8.50 9.31
CA PRO A 19 -17.32 7.61 10.24
C PRO A 19 -16.18 8.36 10.92
N GLY A 20 -16.01 8.16 12.23
CA GLY A 20 -14.91 8.75 12.98
C GLY A 20 -13.53 8.31 12.45
N PRO A 21 -12.44 9.02 12.78
CA PRO A 21 -11.11 8.78 12.20
C PRO A 21 -10.62 7.33 12.30
N MET A 22 -10.91 6.65 13.42
CA MET A 22 -10.55 5.25 13.63
C MET A 22 -11.31 4.30 12.69
N ALA A 23 -12.63 4.48 12.56
CA ALA A 23 -13.45 3.67 11.66
C ALA A 23 -13.03 3.86 10.21
N ARG A 24 -12.70 5.10 9.80
CA ARG A 24 -12.17 5.40 8.47
C ARG A 24 -10.85 4.69 8.17
N ASN A 25 -9.90 4.74 9.11
CA ASN A 25 -8.61 4.06 8.95
C ASN A 25 -8.79 2.53 8.91
N ALA A 26 -9.68 1.97 9.72
CA ALA A 26 -10.02 0.54 9.67
C ALA A 26 -10.64 0.14 8.33
N MET A 27 -11.54 0.96 7.77
CA MET A 27 -12.11 0.73 6.43
C MET A 27 -11.05 0.79 5.33
N LEU A 28 -10.08 1.71 5.43
CA LEU A 28 -8.96 1.77 4.48
C LEU A 28 -8.11 0.50 4.53
N GLY A 29 -7.79 0.02 5.74
CA GLY A 29 -7.06 -1.24 5.90
C GLY A 29 -7.85 -2.43 5.36
N ALA A 30 -9.14 -2.53 5.68
CA ALA A 30 -10.01 -3.59 5.18
C ALA A 30 -10.14 -3.55 3.64
N ALA A 31 -10.33 -2.35 3.07
CA ALA A 31 -10.40 -2.18 1.62
C ALA A 31 -9.08 -2.58 0.95
N SER A 32 -7.94 -2.20 1.53
CA SER A 32 -6.62 -2.60 1.05
C SER A 32 -6.46 -4.12 1.06
N ALA A 33 -6.78 -4.77 2.19
CA ALA A 33 -6.68 -6.22 2.32
C ALA A 33 -7.52 -6.94 1.25
N VAL A 34 -8.79 -6.55 1.11
CA VAL A 34 -9.70 -7.17 0.12
C VAL A 34 -9.22 -6.94 -1.30
N LEU A 35 -8.84 -5.71 -1.67
CA LEU A 35 -8.38 -5.41 -3.02
C LEU A 35 -7.07 -6.13 -3.34
N PHE A 36 -6.17 -6.24 -2.36
CA PHE A 36 -4.90 -6.93 -2.54
C PHE A 36 -5.12 -8.44 -2.69
N ILE A 37 -5.88 -9.08 -1.78
CA ILE A 37 -6.29 -10.50 -1.89
C ILE A 37 -6.90 -10.80 -3.27
N LEU A 38 -7.90 -10.01 -3.69
CA LEU A 38 -8.56 -10.25 -4.98
C LEU A 38 -7.60 -10.10 -6.15
N GLY A 39 -6.63 -9.21 -6.03
CA GLY A 39 -5.57 -9.05 -7.01
C GLY A 39 -4.61 -10.25 -7.03
N LEU A 40 -4.12 -10.69 -5.87
CA LEU A 40 -3.22 -11.82 -5.69
C LEU A 40 -3.81 -13.11 -6.27
N LEU A 41 -5.08 -13.40 -5.96
CA LEU A 41 -5.82 -14.54 -6.53
C LEU A 41 -5.82 -14.57 -8.07
N ILE A 42 -5.68 -13.42 -8.72
CA ILE A 42 -5.56 -13.32 -10.18
C ILE A 42 -4.10 -13.40 -10.60
N THR A 43 -3.21 -12.62 -9.98
CA THR A 43 -1.84 -12.43 -10.45
C THR A 43 -0.92 -13.59 -10.10
N GLU A 44 -1.11 -14.26 -8.96
CA GLU A 44 -0.32 -15.41 -8.54
C GLU A 44 -0.72 -16.70 -9.26
N SER A 45 -1.91 -16.72 -9.89
CA SER A 45 -2.32 -17.84 -10.76
C SER A 45 -1.38 -18.05 -11.97
N PHE A 46 -0.54 -17.05 -12.29
CA PHE A 46 0.48 -17.14 -13.33
C PHE A 46 1.81 -17.74 -12.85
N GLY A 47 1.98 -17.95 -11.55
CA GLY A 47 3.19 -18.45 -10.92
C GLY A 47 4.36 -17.45 -10.95
N GLU A 48 5.53 -17.93 -10.52
CA GLU A 48 6.77 -17.17 -10.57
C GLU A 48 7.31 -17.02 -11.99
N THR A 49 7.77 -15.82 -12.32
CA THR A 49 8.33 -15.48 -13.64
C THR A 49 9.85 -15.68 -13.71
N ALA A 50 10.51 -15.66 -12.56
CA ALA A 50 11.92 -15.98 -12.33
C ALA A 50 12.07 -16.43 -10.87
N VAL A 51 13.29 -16.83 -10.46
CA VAL A 51 13.57 -17.27 -9.08
C VAL A 51 13.09 -16.22 -8.09
N ASP A 52 12.05 -16.55 -7.33
CA ASP A 52 11.49 -15.69 -6.28
C ASP A 52 11.03 -14.32 -6.84
N VAL A 53 10.50 -14.33 -8.08
CA VAL A 53 9.90 -13.15 -8.72
C VAL A 53 8.46 -13.45 -9.10
N ASP A 54 7.53 -12.95 -8.30
CA ASP A 54 6.11 -13.14 -8.46
C ASP A 54 5.38 -11.87 -8.92
N LEU A 55 4.10 -12.03 -9.20
CA LEU A 55 3.25 -10.97 -9.70
C LEU A 55 2.32 -10.52 -8.60
N LYS A 56 2.64 -9.39 -7.97
CA LYS A 56 1.80 -8.78 -6.94
C LYS A 56 1.25 -7.42 -7.37
N PRO A 57 -0.06 -7.16 -7.19
CA PRO A 57 -0.72 -5.98 -7.73
C PRO A 57 -0.59 -4.76 -6.81
N PHE A 58 0.65 -4.31 -6.60
CA PHE A 58 0.99 -3.19 -5.69
C PHE A 58 0.26 -1.88 -6.03
N PHE A 59 -0.19 -1.71 -7.28
CA PHE A 59 -0.98 -0.56 -7.68
C PHE A 59 -2.27 -0.41 -6.84
N ALA A 60 -2.85 -1.50 -6.34
CA ALA A 60 -4.08 -1.45 -5.55
C ALA A 60 -3.89 -0.73 -4.20
N PRO A 61 -2.97 -1.15 -3.31
CA PRO A 61 -2.66 -0.40 -2.09
C PRO A 61 -2.08 1.00 -2.40
N TYR A 62 -1.26 1.14 -3.44
CA TYR A 62 -0.73 2.46 -3.84
C TYR A 62 -1.84 3.43 -4.28
N LEU A 63 -2.90 2.98 -4.94
CA LEU A 63 -4.05 3.83 -5.30
C LEU A 63 -4.70 4.41 -4.05
N LEU A 64 -4.92 3.59 -3.02
CA LEU A 64 -5.50 4.02 -1.76
C LEU A 64 -4.56 5.00 -1.03
N ILE A 65 -3.26 4.71 -1.00
CA ILE A 65 -2.26 5.58 -0.35
C ILE A 65 -2.14 6.93 -1.08
N ALA A 66 -2.19 6.95 -2.41
CA ALA A 66 -2.03 8.16 -3.20
C ALA A 66 -3.17 9.19 -2.96
N VAL A 67 -4.37 8.71 -2.61
CA VAL A 67 -5.52 9.57 -2.28
C VAL A 67 -5.69 9.80 -0.77
N ALA A 68 -5.06 8.98 0.06
CA ALA A 68 -5.02 9.16 1.50
C ALA A 68 -3.95 10.18 1.91
N ARG A 69 -4.01 10.66 3.16
CA ARG A 69 -2.91 11.45 3.73
C ARG A 69 -1.82 10.53 4.28
N PHE A 70 -0.58 11.00 4.24
CA PHE A 70 0.51 10.34 4.95
C PHE A 70 0.25 10.24 6.46
N GLY A 71 0.84 9.23 7.10
CA GLY A 71 0.66 8.91 8.52
C GLY A 71 -0.21 7.68 8.74
N ILE A 72 -1.13 7.75 9.72
CA ILE A 72 -1.97 6.60 10.10
C ILE A 72 -2.79 6.01 8.93
N PRO A 73 -3.37 6.79 8.01
CA PRO A 73 -4.07 6.21 6.85
C PRO A 73 -3.15 5.36 5.98
N THR A 74 -1.94 5.84 5.66
CA THR A 74 -0.92 5.07 4.92
C THR A 74 -0.56 3.78 5.64
N LEU A 75 -0.30 3.84 6.95
CA LEU A 75 -0.01 2.67 7.76
C LEU A 75 -1.17 1.67 7.75
N SER A 76 -2.41 2.16 7.79
CA SER A 76 -3.59 1.31 7.78
C SER A 76 -3.74 0.56 6.44
N VAL A 77 -3.48 1.24 5.32
CA VAL A 77 -3.45 0.59 3.99
C VAL A 77 -2.31 -0.44 3.92
N GLY A 78 -1.10 -0.07 4.35
CA GLY A 78 0.05 -0.98 4.35
C GLY A 78 -0.19 -2.23 5.21
N LEU A 79 -0.72 -2.08 6.42
CA LEU A 79 -1.13 -3.19 7.28
C LEU A 79 -2.23 -4.04 6.64
N GLY A 80 -3.21 -3.40 5.99
CA GLY A 80 -4.25 -4.11 5.26
C GLY A 80 -3.69 -4.99 4.15
N ALA A 81 -2.79 -4.45 3.33
CA ALA A 81 -2.15 -5.22 2.27
C ALA A 81 -1.30 -6.38 2.83
N ALA A 82 -0.49 -6.13 3.86
CA ALA A 82 0.32 -7.17 4.51
C ALA A 82 -0.54 -8.28 5.15
N LEU A 83 -1.68 -7.94 5.75
CA LEU A 83 -2.65 -8.92 6.23
C LEU A 83 -3.33 -9.67 5.09
N GLY A 84 -3.57 -9.00 3.95
CA GLY A 84 -4.12 -9.60 2.76
C GLY A 84 -3.21 -10.71 2.22
N GLU A 85 -1.92 -10.41 2.09
CA GLU A 85 -0.87 -11.37 1.76
C GLU A 85 -0.83 -12.51 2.78
N GLY A 86 -0.64 -12.20 4.06
CA GLY A 86 -0.48 -13.22 5.09
C GLY A 86 -1.69 -14.16 5.23
N VAL A 87 -2.87 -13.75 4.78
CA VAL A 87 -4.02 -14.66 4.68
C VAL A 87 -3.82 -15.67 3.54
N ILE A 88 -3.35 -15.23 2.37
CA ILE A 88 -3.02 -16.10 1.24
C ILE A 88 -1.88 -17.04 1.61
N ASP A 89 -0.80 -16.55 2.24
CA ASP A 89 0.34 -17.38 2.67
C ASP A 89 -0.10 -18.54 3.58
N VAL A 90 -1.05 -18.31 4.48
CA VAL A 90 -1.62 -19.38 5.32
C VAL A 90 -2.31 -20.47 4.51
N PHE A 91 -2.95 -20.13 3.38
CA PHE A 91 -3.57 -21.11 2.49
C PHE A 91 -2.57 -21.79 1.55
N GLU A 92 -1.48 -21.12 1.19
CA GLU A 92 -0.45 -21.65 0.30
C GLU A 92 0.58 -22.51 1.04
N GLY A 93 0.78 -22.25 2.33
CA GLY A 93 1.62 -23.02 3.22
C GLY A 93 2.66 -22.15 3.90
N TYR A 94 2.25 -21.48 4.97
CA TYR A 94 3.06 -20.54 5.76
C TYR A 94 4.54 -20.93 5.91
N GLU A 95 5.42 -20.01 5.52
CA GLU A 95 6.87 -20.17 5.51
C GLU A 95 7.53 -19.41 6.68
N LEU A 96 8.81 -19.68 6.94
CA LEU A 96 9.51 -19.10 8.10
C LEU A 96 9.88 -17.63 7.89
N ASP A 97 9.95 -17.19 6.64
CA ASP A 97 10.28 -15.85 6.19
C ASP A 97 9.08 -14.92 6.00
N ASP A 98 7.85 -15.45 5.98
CA ASP A 98 6.59 -14.67 5.92
C ASP A 98 6.53 -13.50 6.92
N PRO A 99 6.97 -13.61 8.20
CA PRO A 99 6.98 -12.46 9.10
C PRO A 99 7.85 -11.29 8.60
N VAL A 100 8.96 -11.60 7.92
CA VAL A 100 9.87 -10.58 7.39
C VAL A 100 9.26 -9.96 6.14
N GLY A 101 8.65 -10.77 5.26
CA GLY A 101 7.85 -10.30 4.13
C GLY A 101 6.73 -9.36 4.58
N PHE A 102 5.95 -9.74 5.59
CA PHE A 102 4.90 -8.90 6.21
C PHE A 102 5.43 -7.52 6.63
N ILE A 103 6.56 -7.48 7.33
CA ILE A 103 7.20 -6.21 7.73
C ILE A 103 7.62 -5.43 6.49
N GLY A 104 8.21 -6.12 5.51
CA GLY A 104 8.60 -5.58 4.20
C GLY A 104 7.45 -4.84 3.54
N TYR A 105 6.26 -5.44 3.47
CA TYR A 105 5.06 -4.79 2.93
C TYR A 105 4.70 -3.51 3.66
N VAL A 106 4.59 -3.56 4.98
CA VAL A 106 4.20 -2.38 5.78
C VAL A 106 5.20 -1.25 5.56
N VAL A 107 6.50 -1.54 5.62
CA VAL A 107 7.56 -0.54 5.46
C VAL A 107 7.63 -0.03 4.01
N GLY A 108 7.52 -0.90 3.02
CA GLY A 108 7.52 -0.55 1.60
C GLY A 108 6.34 0.33 1.18
N PHE A 109 5.13 -0.02 1.60
CA PHE A 109 3.94 0.82 1.38
C PHE A 109 4.04 2.16 2.13
N THR A 110 4.64 2.16 3.32
CA THR A 110 4.91 3.41 4.05
C THR A 110 5.94 4.28 3.33
N ALA A 111 6.99 3.69 2.76
CA ALA A 111 8.01 4.41 1.99
C ALA A 111 7.41 5.05 0.72
N PHE A 112 6.51 4.36 0.03
CA PHE A 112 5.73 4.94 -1.07
C PHE A 112 4.94 6.18 -0.61
N GLY A 113 4.13 6.02 0.45
CA GLY A 113 3.30 7.11 0.98
C GLY A 113 4.11 8.31 1.44
N TRP A 114 5.22 8.06 2.14
CA TRP A 114 6.15 9.10 2.56
C TRP A 114 6.71 9.86 1.35
N TYR A 115 7.19 9.14 0.33
CA TYR A 115 7.77 9.78 -0.84
C TYR A 115 6.75 10.65 -1.58
N VAL A 116 5.56 10.12 -1.89
CA VAL A 116 4.59 10.86 -2.71
C VAL A 116 4.04 12.08 -1.97
N HIS A 117 3.83 12.01 -0.65
CA HIS A 117 3.20 13.09 0.12
C HIS A 117 4.17 14.08 0.77
N GLU A 118 5.35 13.64 1.19
CA GLU A 118 6.29 14.47 1.96
C GLU A 118 7.53 14.89 1.15
N VAL A 119 7.93 14.10 0.15
CA VAL A 119 9.16 14.36 -0.62
C VAL A 119 8.86 14.93 -2.01
N SER A 120 7.84 14.41 -2.67
CA SER A 120 7.49 14.82 -4.02
C SER A 120 6.77 16.18 -4.02
N THR A 121 7.00 16.99 -5.05
CA THR A 121 6.32 18.29 -5.19
C THR A 121 4.84 18.16 -5.57
N ASP A 122 4.44 17.00 -6.09
CA ASP A 122 3.09 16.74 -6.60
C ASP A 122 2.80 15.23 -6.56
N PRO A 123 1.93 14.76 -5.64
CA PRO A 123 1.64 13.34 -5.45
C PRO A 123 0.85 12.74 -6.61
N ARG A 124 0.39 13.52 -7.60
CA ARG A 124 -0.37 13.04 -8.76
C ARG A 124 0.45 13.00 -10.04
N ARG A 125 1.68 13.55 -10.04
CA ARG A 125 2.53 13.54 -11.24
C ARG A 125 2.99 12.13 -11.57
N PRO A 126 2.97 11.71 -12.85
CA PRO A 126 3.41 10.38 -13.25
C PRO A 126 4.81 10.02 -12.77
N ARG A 127 5.73 10.98 -12.77
CA ARG A 127 7.09 10.79 -12.26
C ARG A 127 7.11 10.49 -10.76
N SER A 128 6.35 11.24 -9.95
CA SER A 128 6.28 11.01 -8.50
C SER A 128 5.73 9.63 -8.18
N LEU A 129 4.68 9.23 -8.91
CA LEU A 129 4.05 7.93 -8.80
C LEU A 129 5.00 6.78 -9.15
N LEU A 130 5.70 6.88 -10.28
CA LEU A 130 6.67 5.85 -10.71
C LEU A 130 7.85 5.74 -9.73
N VAL A 131 8.44 6.86 -9.32
CA VAL A 131 9.58 6.85 -8.40
C VAL A 131 9.16 6.34 -7.03
N GLY A 132 8.02 6.81 -6.51
CA GLY A 132 7.49 6.35 -5.24
C GLY A 132 7.20 4.85 -5.26
N ALA A 133 6.54 4.36 -6.31
CA ALA A 133 6.16 2.95 -6.42
C ALA A 133 7.41 2.05 -6.53
N THR A 134 8.40 2.49 -7.30
CA THR A 134 9.71 1.80 -7.40
C THR A 134 10.42 1.78 -6.05
N LEU A 135 10.43 2.90 -5.31
CA LEU A 135 11.03 2.96 -3.97
C LEU A 135 10.32 2.03 -2.98
N GLY A 136 8.99 2.05 -2.95
CA GLY A 136 8.22 1.22 -2.04
C GLY A 136 8.43 -0.27 -2.30
N ALA A 137 8.41 -0.67 -3.58
CA ALA A 137 8.68 -2.05 -3.99
C ALA A 137 10.13 -2.44 -3.70
N PHE A 138 11.11 -1.58 -3.97
CA PHE A 138 12.50 -1.85 -3.63
C PHE A 138 12.70 -2.11 -2.14
N VAL A 139 12.06 -1.30 -1.28
CA VAL A 139 12.15 -1.48 0.17
C VAL A 139 11.55 -2.82 0.57
N GLN A 140 10.35 -3.17 0.10
CA GLN A 140 9.73 -4.45 0.43
C GLN A 140 10.56 -5.64 -0.12
N ALA A 141 10.98 -5.59 -1.38
CA ALA A 141 11.80 -6.62 -2.00
C ALA A 141 13.16 -6.78 -1.32
N ALA A 142 13.74 -5.72 -0.75
CA ALA A 142 14.97 -5.82 0.05
C ALA A 142 14.75 -6.59 1.36
N PHE A 143 13.57 -6.49 1.98
CA PHE A 143 13.24 -7.32 3.15
C PHE A 143 13.10 -8.78 2.76
N GLU A 144 12.40 -9.08 1.66
CA GLU A 144 12.30 -10.45 1.13
C GLU A 144 13.66 -11.02 0.74
N GLY A 145 14.48 -10.28 -0.02
CA GLY A 145 15.81 -10.74 -0.39
C GLY A 145 16.73 -11.01 0.82
N VAL A 146 16.56 -10.27 1.92
CA VAL A 146 17.25 -10.56 3.19
C VAL A 146 16.69 -11.82 3.85
N ALA A 147 15.36 -12.01 3.83
CA ALA A 147 14.71 -13.19 4.37
C ALA A 147 15.11 -14.44 3.59
N TYR A 148 15.07 -14.39 2.25
CA TYR A 148 15.53 -15.43 1.35
C TYR A 148 16.96 -15.87 1.67
N LEU A 149 17.89 -14.92 1.85
CA LEU A 149 19.27 -15.25 2.26
C LEU A 149 19.39 -15.84 3.67
N ALA A 150 18.47 -15.51 4.57
CA ALA A 150 18.53 -15.92 5.97
C ALA A 150 17.89 -17.29 6.20
N PHE A 151 16.86 -17.64 5.43
CA PHE A 151 15.99 -18.78 5.71
C PHE A 151 16.02 -19.87 4.62
N GLU A 152 16.29 -19.53 3.36
CA GLU A 152 16.34 -20.52 2.28
C GLU A 152 17.75 -21.13 2.15
N ALA A 153 17.85 -22.45 2.37
CA ALA A 153 19.14 -23.15 2.44
C ALA A 153 19.89 -23.19 1.10
N SER A 154 19.16 -23.08 -0.02
CA SER A 154 19.74 -23.02 -1.36
C SER A 154 20.03 -21.59 -1.84
N ALA A 155 19.70 -20.57 -1.05
CA ALA A 155 19.83 -19.19 -1.45
C ALA A 155 21.30 -18.78 -1.63
N GLY A 156 21.58 -18.21 -2.80
CA GLY A 156 22.83 -17.54 -3.11
C GLY A 156 22.64 -16.04 -3.30
N TYR A 157 23.69 -15.26 -3.08
CA TYR A 157 23.67 -13.79 -3.30
C TYR A 157 23.15 -13.38 -4.68
N VAL A 158 23.42 -14.19 -5.70
CA VAL A 158 22.92 -13.95 -7.06
C VAL A 158 21.39 -14.10 -7.12
N GLY A 159 20.83 -15.18 -6.54
CA GLY A 159 19.39 -15.41 -6.49
C GLY A 159 18.66 -14.29 -5.74
N ALA A 160 19.16 -13.93 -4.55
CA ALA A 160 18.61 -12.82 -3.77
C ALA A 160 18.67 -11.48 -4.53
N SER A 161 19.76 -11.22 -5.25
CA SER A 161 19.87 -9.99 -6.06
C SER A 161 18.89 -9.99 -7.24
N VAL A 162 18.68 -11.15 -7.86
CA VAL A 162 17.70 -11.32 -8.95
C VAL A 162 16.28 -11.12 -8.42
N SER A 163 15.94 -11.72 -7.27
CA SER A 163 14.67 -11.51 -6.58
C SER A 163 14.43 -10.02 -6.28
N VAL A 164 15.36 -9.36 -5.59
CA VAL A 164 15.23 -7.93 -5.25
C VAL A 164 15.00 -7.06 -6.48
N VAL A 165 15.82 -7.23 -7.53
CA VAL A 165 15.68 -6.43 -8.77
C VAL A 165 14.41 -6.79 -9.52
N GLY A 166 14.07 -8.07 -9.58
CA GLY A 166 12.89 -8.62 -10.23
C GLY A 166 11.60 -8.10 -9.60
N ASN A 167 11.44 -8.24 -8.29
CA ASN A 167 10.29 -7.76 -7.52
C ASN A 167 10.21 -6.23 -7.52
N THR A 168 11.35 -5.52 -7.46
CA THR A 168 11.34 -4.06 -7.65
C THR A 168 10.75 -3.65 -9.00
N ALA A 169 11.09 -4.36 -10.07
CA ALA A 169 10.56 -4.08 -11.40
C ALA A 169 9.11 -4.54 -11.55
N ALA A 170 8.80 -5.77 -11.14
CA ALA A 170 7.48 -6.38 -11.25
C ALA A 170 6.46 -5.62 -10.41
N HIS A 171 6.70 -5.47 -9.11
CA HIS A 171 5.77 -4.83 -8.18
C HIS A 171 5.83 -3.31 -8.28
N GLY A 172 7.03 -2.72 -8.43
CA GLY A 172 7.21 -1.28 -8.40
C GLY A 172 6.87 -0.59 -9.71
N VAL A 173 7.24 -1.18 -10.85
CA VAL A 173 7.06 -0.56 -12.17
C VAL A 173 5.84 -1.15 -12.88
N ILE A 174 5.84 -2.48 -13.11
CA ILE A 174 4.86 -3.15 -13.99
C ILE A 174 3.47 -3.22 -13.36
N LEU A 175 3.40 -3.69 -12.11
CA LEU A 175 2.16 -3.85 -11.34
C LEU A 175 2.00 -2.78 -10.26
N GLY A 176 2.82 -1.74 -10.28
CA GLY A 176 2.76 -0.61 -9.37
C GLY A 176 2.55 0.69 -10.14
N GLY A 177 3.64 1.35 -10.45
CA GLY A 177 3.66 2.70 -11.01
C GLY A 177 2.95 2.84 -12.35
N LEU A 178 3.13 1.90 -13.30
CA LEU A 178 2.48 2.00 -14.62
C LEU A 178 0.95 1.96 -14.52
N PRO A 179 0.31 0.97 -13.85
CA PRO A 179 -1.11 1.00 -13.60
C PRO A 179 -1.53 2.24 -12.81
N LEU A 180 -0.75 2.68 -11.83
CA LEU A 180 -1.07 3.86 -11.03
C LEU A 180 -1.20 5.13 -11.86
N VAL A 181 -0.25 5.36 -12.78
CA VAL A 181 -0.24 6.51 -13.70
C VAL A 181 -1.50 6.52 -14.57
N VAL A 182 -1.99 5.34 -14.96
CA VAL A 182 -3.21 5.22 -15.76
C VAL A 182 -4.46 5.35 -14.89
N LEU A 183 -4.52 4.68 -13.75
CA LEU A 183 -5.74 4.55 -12.96
C LEU A 183 -6.03 5.78 -12.11
N LEU A 184 -5.03 6.34 -11.43
CA LEU A 184 -5.24 7.42 -10.45
C LEU A 184 -6.05 8.60 -11.01
N PRO A 185 -5.76 9.16 -12.20
CA PRO A 185 -6.55 10.27 -12.76
C PRO A 185 -8.01 9.93 -13.07
N ARG A 186 -8.36 8.65 -13.20
CA ARG A 186 -9.71 8.16 -13.55
C ARG A 186 -10.56 7.88 -12.32
N VAL A 187 -9.92 7.61 -11.18
CA VAL A 187 -10.61 7.18 -9.96
C VAL A 187 -10.43 8.10 -8.76
N SER A 188 -9.51 9.07 -8.81
CA SER A 188 -9.19 9.96 -7.68
C SER A 188 -10.42 10.60 -7.06
N ASP A 189 -11.30 11.21 -7.85
CA ASP A 189 -12.46 11.94 -7.33
C ASP A 189 -13.49 11.01 -6.66
N ARG A 190 -13.52 9.73 -7.06
CA ARG A 190 -14.39 8.72 -6.44
C ARG A 190 -13.76 8.21 -5.15
N LEU A 191 -12.46 7.94 -5.18
CA LEU A 191 -11.73 7.45 -4.01
C LEU A 191 -11.63 8.52 -2.92
N GLU A 192 -11.36 9.78 -3.26
CA GLU A 192 -11.28 10.88 -2.29
C GLU A 192 -12.59 11.06 -1.51
N ARG A 193 -13.75 10.80 -2.13
CA ARG A 193 -15.04 10.81 -1.42
C ARG A 193 -15.22 9.65 -0.45
N PHE A 194 -14.46 8.57 -0.62
CA PHE A 194 -14.44 7.43 0.28
C PHE A 194 -13.40 7.58 1.40
N VAL A 195 -12.30 8.30 1.11
CA VAL A 195 -11.14 8.45 1.99
C VAL A 195 -11.16 9.74 2.82
N ALA A 196 -11.91 10.78 2.41
CA ALA A 196 -12.13 12.01 3.17
C ALA A 196 -13.11 11.79 4.34
#